data_AF-A0A968NPB6-F1
#
_entry.id   AF-A0A968NPB6-F1
#
_cell.length_a   1.000
_cell.length_b   1.000
_cell.length_c   1.000
_cell.angle_alpha   90.00
_cell.angle_beta   90.00
_cell.angle_gamma   90.00
#
_symmetry.space_group_name_H-M   'P 1'
#
loop_
_entity.id
_entity.type
_entity.pdbx_description
1 polymer ?
#
loop_
_entity_poly.entity_id
_entity_poly.type
_entity_poly.pdbx_seq_one_letter_code
_entity_poly.pdbx_strand_id
1 'polypeptide(L)'
;MINISSVNPLLLPSVRFGENQSLPNTPGVYFVLNQNGEILYIGQSINLRQRLRVGHHRYSEFLGIGAVCVAWLSCNIDELEDIEVQLIHLLKPILNNEPQSEYPGRVISKLSEYRKSKGLSQDELARVSGLTKTTIQNWENGRNLGAVLRVLKVCQELNVDIRDLFEVEDSA
;
A
#
# COMPACT_ATOMS: atom_id res chain seq x y z
N MET A 1 6.71 -4.69 16.66
CA MET A 1 7.58 -4.58 15.47
C MET A 1 8.06 -5.96 15.08
N ILE A 2 7.64 -6.42 13.90
CA ILE A 2 8.09 -7.65 13.28
C ILE A 2 9.51 -7.44 12.75
N ASN A 3 10.42 -8.40 12.97
CA ASN A 3 11.76 -8.36 12.39
C ASN A 3 11.71 -8.79 10.92
N ILE A 4 11.68 -7.82 9.99
CA ILE A 4 11.51 -8.06 8.55
C ILE A 4 12.59 -8.99 7.99
N SER A 5 13.85 -8.81 8.41
CA SER A 5 14.98 -9.61 7.93
C SER A 5 14.88 -11.10 8.28
N SER A 6 13.99 -11.47 9.22
CA SER A 6 13.75 -12.85 9.62
C SER A 6 12.52 -13.49 8.94
N VAL A 7 11.76 -12.72 8.15
CA VAL A 7 10.54 -13.21 7.50
C VAL A 7 10.91 -14.12 6.33
N ASN A 8 10.49 -15.38 6.40
CA ASN A 8 10.60 -16.33 5.30
C ASN A 8 9.21 -16.76 4.82
N PRO A 9 8.74 -16.30 3.64
CA PRO A 9 7.40 -16.60 3.13
C PRO A 9 7.09 -18.10 2.95
N LEU A 10 8.12 -18.94 2.77
CA LEU A 10 7.94 -20.39 2.62
C LEU A 10 7.59 -21.11 3.93
N LEU A 11 7.81 -20.45 5.07
CA LEU A 11 7.50 -20.98 6.41
C LEU A 11 6.22 -20.37 7.01
N LEU A 12 5.61 -19.40 6.32
CA LEU A 12 4.40 -18.75 6.78
C LEU A 12 3.16 -19.63 6.54
N PRO A 13 2.07 -19.42 7.29
CA PRO A 13 0.76 -19.99 6.96
C PRO A 13 0.40 -19.68 5.49
N SER A 14 -0.07 -20.70 4.77
CA SER A 14 -0.35 -20.58 3.34
C SER A 14 -1.54 -21.45 2.91
N VAL A 15 -2.12 -21.10 1.76
CA VAL A 15 -3.20 -21.83 1.10
C VAL A 15 -2.87 -21.98 -0.39
N ARG A 16 -3.47 -22.96 -1.07
CA ARG A 16 -3.36 -23.02 -2.53
C ARG A 16 -3.99 -21.79 -3.17
N PHE A 17 -3.40 -21.34 -4.26
CA PHE A 17 -3.93 -20.23 -5.02
C PHE A 17 -5.34 -20.56 -5.52
N GLY A 18 -6.32 -19.70 -5.23
CA GLY A 18 -7.75 -19.95 -5.50
C GLY A 18 -8.54 -20.53 -4.31
N GLU A 19 -7.90 -21.12 -3.31
CA GLU A 19 -8.56 -21.63 -2.09
C GLU A 19 -8.79 -20.52 -1.04
N ASN A 20 -9.41 -19.42 -1.46
CA ASN A 20 -9.52 -18.18 -0.69
C ASN A 20 -10.35 -18.30 0.61
N GLN A 21 -11.12 -19.38 0.79
CA GLN A 21 -11.99 -19.59 1.96
C GLN A 21 -11.20 -19.80 3.26
N SER A 22 -10.00 -20.36 3.14
CA SER A 22 -9.13 -20.71 4.27
C SER A 22 -8.28 -19.54 4.78
N LEU A 23 -8.30 -18.40 4.08
CA LEU A 23 -7.57 -17.20 4.49
C LEU A 23 -8.16 -16.60 5.78
N PRO A 24 -7.36 -15.98 6.65
CA PRO A 24 -7.86 -15.34 7.86
C PRO A 24 -8.60 -14.02 7.57
N ASN A 25 -9.54 -13.68 8.46
CA ASN A 25 -10.20 -12.38 8.46
C ASN A 25 -9.40 -11.36 9.30
N THR A 26 -8.13 -11.17 8.94
CA THR A 26 -7.19 -10.30 9.66
C THR A 26 -6.47 -9.38 8.69
N PRO A 27 -5.94 -8.23 9.18
CA PRO A 27 -4.95 -7.46 8.45
C PRO A 27 -3.65 -8.26 8.29
N GLY A 28 -2.97 -8.07 7.18
CA GLY A 28 -1.67 -8.67 6.95
C GLY A 28 -1.09 -8.39 5.57
N VAL A 29 0.17 -8.80 5.41
CA VAL A 29 0.87 -8.84 4.12
C VAL A 29 0.79 -10.26 3.56
N TYR A 30 0.45 -10.41 2.29
CA TYR A 30 0.39 -11.68 1.58
C TYR A 30 1.43 -11.76 0.48
N PHE A 31 1.84 -12.99 0.19
CA PHE A 31 2.84 -13.35 -0.79
C PHE A 31 2.21 -14.32 -1.78
N VAL A 32 2.31 -14.04 -3.06
CA VAL A 32 1.93 -14.97 -4.14
C VAL A 32 3.20 -15.66 -4.60
N LEU A 33 3.23 -17.00 -4.55
CA LEU A 33 4.40 -17.79 -4.94
C LEU A 33 4.07 -18.79 -6.03
N ASN A 34 5.08 -19.17 -6.81
CA ASN A 34 4.99 -20.26 -7.78
C ASN A 34 5.46 -21.60 -7.20
N GLN A 35 5.44 -22.64 -8.04
CA GLN A 35 5.84 -24.01 -7.67
C GLN A 35 7.32 -24.15 -7.25
N ASN A 36 8.18 -23.22 -7.66
CA ASN A 36 9.60 -23.21 -7.31
C ASN A 36 9.86 -22.51 -5.98
N GLY A 37 8.82 -21.93 -5.35
CA GLY A 37 8.95 -21.08 -4.17
C GLY A 37 9.40 -19.65 -4.47
N GLU A 38 9.42 -19.24 -5.74
CA GLU A 38 9.75 -17.87 -6.14
C GLU A 38 8.57 -16.95 -5.81
N ILE A 39 8.88 -15.78 -5.26
CA ILE A 39 7.87 -14.80 -4.87
C ILE A 39 7.51 -13.98 -6.10
N LEU A 40 6.28 -14.16 -6.56
CA LEU A 40 5.75 -13.45 -7.72
C LEU A 40 5.29 -12.06 -7.30
N TYR A 41 4.58 -11.93 -6.18
CA TYR A 41 3.98 -10.67 -5.76
C TYR A 41 3.86 -10.58 -4.24
N ILE A 42 3.99 -9.38 -3.69
CA ILE A 42 3.73 -9.03 -2.30
C ILE A 42 2.68 -7.93 -2.26
N GLY A 43 1.66 -8.10 -1.43
CA GLY A 43 0.62 -7.10 -1.23
C GLY A 43 0.15 -7.03 0.21
N GLN A 44 -0.43 -5.90 0.62
CA GLN A 44 -1.11 -5.77 1.92
C GLN A 44 -2.64 -5.86 1.81
N SER A 45 -3.30 -6.13 2.93
CA SER A 45 -4.74 -5.92 3.10
C SER A 45 -5.12 -5.70 4.57
N ILE A 46 -6.15 -4.89 4.81
CA ILE A 46 -6.84 -4.83 6.12
C ILE A 46 -7.69 -6.09 6.39
N ASN A 47 -7.98 -6.86 5.33
CA ASN A 47 -8.74 -8.10 5.37
C ASN A 47 -8.25 -9.04 4.26
N LEU A 48 -7.39 -9.99 4.62
CA LEU A 48 -6.78 -10.92 3.68
C LEU A 48 -7.82 -11.76 2.92
N ARG A 49 -8.79 -12.35 3.64
CA ARG A 49 -9.86 -13.16 3.04
C ARG A 49 -10.69 -12.37 2.02
N GLN A 50 -11.14 -11.17 2.37
CA GLN A 50 -11.99 -10.37 1.48
C GLN A 50 -11.23 -9.93 0.22
N ARG A 51 -10.00 -9.46 0.37
CA ARG A 51 -9.18 -8.94 -0.74
C ARG A 51 -8.87 -9.99 -1.80
N LEU A 52 -8.55 -11.21 -1.38
CA LEU A 52 -8.18 -12.29 -2.30
C LEU A 52 -9.41 -13.04 -2.85
N ARG A 53 -10.57 -12.96 -2.18
CA ARG A 53 -11.85 -13.50 -2.68
C ARG A 53 -12.46 -12.64 -3.79
N VAL A 54 -12.37 -11.31 -3.69
CA VAL A 54 -13.03 -10.40 -4.64
C VAL A 54 -12.06 -10.04 -5.74
N GLY A 55 -12.21 -10.72 -6.89
CA GLY A 55 -11.75 -10.29 -8.20
C GLY A 55 -10.42 -9.55 -8.20
N HIS A 56 -9.32 -10.25 -7.90
CA HIS A 56 -8.01 -9.66 -8.08
C HIS A 56 -7.87 -9.32 -9.56
N HIS A 57 -7.76 -8.04 -9.91
CA HIS A 57 -7.56 -7.58 -11.29
C HIS A 57 -6.31 -8.20 -11.94
N ARG A 58 -5.39 -8.73 -11.11
CA ARG A 58 -4.20 -9.51 -11.53
C ARG A 58 -4.36 -11.03 -11.41
N TYR A 59 -5.55 -11.56 -11.14
CA TYR A 59 -5.75 -13.01 -10.93
C TYR A 59 -5.34 -13.81 -12.18
N SER A 60 -5.73 -13.34 -13.36
CA SER A 60 -5.33 -13.91 -14.66
C SER A 60 -3.83 -13.79 -14.90
N GLU A 61 -3.22 -12.67 -14.53
CA GLU A 61 -1.77 -12.45 -14.63
C GLU A 61 -1.02 -13.44 -13.73
N PHE A 62 -1.40 -13.57 -12.46
CA PHE A 62 -0.83 -14.52 -11.50
C PHE A 62 -0.95 -15.96 -11.99
N LEU A 63 -2.12 -16.35 -12.51
CA LEU A 63 -2.31 -17.68 -13.10
C LEU A 63 -1.38 -17.89 -14.31
N GLY A 64 -1.26 -16.89 -15.19
CA GLY A 64 -0.44 -16.95 -16.40
C GLY A 64 1.06 -17.13 -16.13
N ILE A 65 1.56 -16.66 -14.98
CA ILE A 65 2.96 -16.82 -14.58
C ILE A 65 3.19 -17.95 -13.55
N GLY A 66 2.18 -18.77 -13.30
CA GLY A 66 2.32 -20.00 -12.50
C GLY A 66 2.18 -19.82 -10.99
N ALA A 67 1.34 -18.89 -10.51
CA ALA A 67 0.99 -18.81 -9.10
C ALA A 67 0.33 -20.11 -8.60
N VAL A 68 0.83 -20.65 -7.48
CA VAL A 68 0.34 -21.90 -6.88
C VAL A 68 -0.09 -21.77 -5.43
N CYS A 69 0.46 -20.80 -4.68
CA CYS A 69 0.08 -20.59 -3.29
C CYS A 69 0.09 -19.13 -2.88
N VAL A 70 -0.68 -18.85 -1.83
CA VAL A 70 -0.70 -17.57 -1.14
C VAL A 70 -0.30 -17.81 0.31
N ALA A 71 0.84 -17.25 0.71
CA ALA A 71 1.28 -17.20 2.10
C ALA A 71 0.94 -15.83 2.73
N TRP A 72 0.86 -15.73 4.05
CA TRP A 72 0.58 -14.45 4.70
C TRP A 72 1.26 -14.27 6.06
N LEU A 73 1.51 -13.01 6.39
CA LEU A 73 1.99 -12.52 7.68
C LEU A 73 0.92 -11.58 8.25
N SER A 74 0.30 -11.97 9.38
CA SER A 74 -0.62 -11.10 10.10
C SER A 74 0.14 -9.99 10.84
N CYS A 75 -0.33 -8.76 10.73
CA CYS A 75 0.26 -7.60 11.40
C CYS A 75 -0.78 -6.51 11.66
N ASN A 76 -0.43 -5.45 12.39
CA ASN A 76 -1.36 -4.37 12.67
C ASN A 76 -1.59 -3.48 11.44
N ILE A 77 -2.75 -2.81 11.39
CA ILE A 77 -3.16 -1.96 10.26
C ILE A 77 -2.16 -0.81 10.02
N ASP A 78 -1.64 -0.24 11.10
CA ASP A 78 -0.66 0.85 11.09
C ASP A 78 0.75 0.41 10.66
N GLU A 79 1.05 -0.90 10.68
CA GLU A 79 2.34 -1.44 10.24
C GLU A 79 2.31 -1.95 8.78
N LEU A 80 1.13 -2.08 8.15
CA LEU A 80 1.00 -2.77 6.86
C LEU A 80 1.86 -2.18 5.73
N GLU A 81 1.84 -0.86 5.55
CA GLU A 81 2.56 -0.17 4.47
C GLU A 81 4.08 -0.30 4.68
N ASP A 82 4.55 -0.04 5.91
CA ASP A 82 5.97 -0.14 6.25
C ASP A 82 6.49 -1.57 6.06
N ILE A 83 5.71 -2.58 6.46
CA ILE A 83 6.08 -4.00 6.30
C ILE A 83 6.08 -4.40 4.81
N GLU A 84 5.05 -4.02 4.05
CA GLU A 84 4.94 -4.31 2.62
C GLU A 84 6.12 -3.71 1.83
N VAL A 85 6.43 -2.43 2.06
CA VAL A 85 7.53 -1.74 1.39
C VAL A 85 8.88 -2.40 1.71
N GLN A 86 9.14 -2.69 2.99
CA GLN A 86 10.39 -3.32 3.39
C GLN A 86 10.54 -4.74 2.82
N LEU A 87 9.45 -5.52 2.79
CA LEU A 87 9.46 -6.86 2.20
C LEU A 87 9.64 -6.83 0.68
N ILE A 88 9.00 -5.91 -0.03
CA ILE A 88 9.21 -5.73 -1.49
C ILE A 88 10.68 -5.38 -1.76
N HIS A 89 11.25 -4.46 -0.98
CA HIS A 89 12.66 -4.06 -1.14
C HIS A 89 13.63 -5.22 -0.83
N LEU A 90 13.36 -5.98 0.23
CA LEU A 90 14.20 -7.10 0.66
C LEU A 90 14.11 -8.31 -0.29
N LEU A 91 12.89 -8.67 -0.72
CA LEU A 91 12.60 -9.93 -1.40
C LEU A 91 12.45 -9.79 -2.92
N LYS A 92 12.34 -8.56 -3.43
CA LYS A 92 12.32 -8.20 -4.87
C LYS A 92 11.41 -9.11 -5.72
N PRO A 93 10.11 -9.19 -5.42
CA PRO A 93 9.18 -10.06 -6.13
C PRO A 93 8.99 -9.64 -7.59
N ILE A 94 8.78 -10.62 -8.48
CA ILE A 94 8.81 -10.45 -9.94
C ILE A 94 7.81 -9.40 -10.45
N LEU A 95 6.63 -9.32 -9.84
CA LEU A 95 5.49 -8.53 -10.29
C LEU A 95 5.23 -7.25 -9.48
N ASN A 96 5.97 -7.02 -8.40
CA ASN A 96 6.02 -5.67 -7.85
C ASN A 96 7.06 -4.93 -8.69
N ASN A 97 6.64 -3.87 -9.37
CA ASN A 97 7.60 -2.93 -9.94
C ASN A 97 8.54 -2.50 -8.80
N GLU A 98 9.86 -2.42 -9.05
CA GLU A 98 10.78 -1.89 -8.05
C GLU A 98 10.16 -0.62 -7.46
N PRO A 99 10.02 -0.51 -6.13
CA PRO A 99 9.48 0.68 -5.52
C PRO A 99 10.42 1.81 -5.95
N GLN A 100 9.97 2.57 -6.94
CA GLN A 100 10.76 3.60 -7.61
C GLN A 100 10.80 4.84 -6.71
N SER A 101 11.26 4.67 -5.47
CA SER A 101 11.80 5.72 -4.64
C SER A 101 12.34 5.15 -3.34
N GLU A 102 13.66 5.29 -3.18
CA GLU A 102 14.39 5.22 -1.91
C GLU A 102 13.99 6.39 -0.98
N TYR A 103 12.72 6.51 -0.59
CA TYR A 103 12.34 7.38 0.52
C TYR A 103 12.22 6.55 1.80
N PRO A 104 13.29 6.46 2.61
CA PRO A 104 13.29 5.70 3.88
C PRO A 104 12.50 6.43 5.00
N GLY A 105 11.66 7.41 4.67
CA GLY A 105 10.97 8.24 5.64
C GLY A 105 9.51 7.86 5.78
N ARG A 106 9.08 7.58 7.01
CA ARG A 106 7.65 7.52 7.37
C ARG A 106 7.05 8.92 7.21
N VAL A 107 5.96 9.03 6.45
CA VAL A 107 5.24 10.30 6.29
C VAL A 107 4.34 10.53 7.49
N ILE A 108 4.58 11.62 8.21
CA ILE A 108 3.66 12.08 9.27
C ILE A 108 2.71 13.10 8.63
N SER A 109 1.46 12.70 8.47
CA SER A 109 0.42 13.58 7.95
C SER A 109 -0.14 14.48 9.04
N LYS A 110 -0.01 15.80 8.85
CA LYS A 110 -0.66 16.82 9.71
C LYS A 110 -2.11 17.11 9.29
N LEU A 111 -2.63 16.39 8.29
CA LEU A 111 -3.96 16.64 7.72
C LEU A 111 -5.06 16.61 8.79
N SER A 112 -4.98 15.65 9.71
CA SER A 112 -6.00 15.50 10.76
C SER A 112 -6.01 16.67 11.75
N GLU A 113 -4.85 17.27 12.03
CA GLU A 113 -4.71 18.45 12.90
C GLU A 113 -5.35 19.68 12.25
N TYR A 114 -4.98 19.97 11.00
CA TYR A 114 -5.53 21.11 10.25
C TYR A 114 -7.03 20.99 9.98
N ARG A 115 -7.51 19.77 9.71
CA ARG A 115 -8.94 19.54 9.53
C ARG A 115 -9.72 19.83 10.82
N LYS A 116 -9.26 19.29 11.96
CA LYS A 116 -9.90 19.48 13.27
C LYS A 116 -9.86 20.93 13.73
N SER A 117 -8.78 21.66 13.48
CA SER A 117 -8.69 23.09 13.83
C SER A 117 -9.67 23.96 13.03
N LYS A 118 -10.15 23.47 11.89
CA LYS A 118 -11.26 24.08 11.11
C LYS A 118 -12.65 23.55 11.47
N GLY A 119 -12.75 22.66 12.46
CA GLY A 119 -14.02 22.07 12.89
C GLY A 119 -14.62 21.07 11.89
N LEU A 120 -13.83 20.58 10.93
CA LEU A 120 -14.32 19.69 9.87
C LEU A 120 -14.21 18.21 10.28
N SER A 121 -15.20 17.41 9.93
CA SER A 121 -15.12 15.95 9.89
C SER A 121 -14.42 15.46 8.61
N GLN A 122 -13.99 14.19 8.57
CA GLN A 122 -13.38 13.60 7.37
C GLN A 122 -14.32 13.65 6.16
N ASP A 123 -15.62 13.45 6.36
CA ASP A 123 -16.64 13.55 5.30
C ASP A 123 -16.81 14.98 4.80
N GLU A 124 -16.81 15.97 5.69
CA GLU A 124 -16.92 17.38 5.29
C GLU A 124 -15.70 17.83 4.49
N LEU A 125 -14.48 17.46 4.94
CA LEU A 125 -13.26 17.76 4.19
C LEU A 125 -13.26 17.09 2.82
N ALA A 126 -13.67 15.82 2.75
CA ALA A 126 -13.81 15.09 1.50
C ALA A 126 -14.76 15.82 0.54
N ARG A 127 -15.94 16.24 1.02
CA ARG A 127 -16.93 16.97 0.22
C ARG A 127 -16.39 18.29 -0.34
N VAL A 128 -15.73 19.12 0.49
CA VAL A 128 -15.23 20.44 0.03
C VAL A 128 -13.98 20.34 -0.84
N SER A 129 -13.24 19.23 -0.78
CA SER A 129 -12.05 18.98 -1.61
C SER A 129 -12.33 18.15 -2.86
N GLY A 130 -13.57 17.69 -3.08
CA GLY A 130 -13.91 16.81 -4.20
C GLY A 130 -13.32 15.40 -4.09
N LEU A 131 -12.93 14.97 -2.89
CA LEU A 131 -12.30 13.68 -2.63
C LEU A 131 -13.27 12.72 -1.93
N THR A 132 -12.90 11.44 -1.84
CA THR A 132 -13.63 10.48 -1.02
C THR A 132 -13.16 10.54 0.44
N LYS A 133 -14.06 10.19 1.38
CA LYS A 133 -13.69 10.02 2.80
C LYS A 133 -12.52 9.06 2.98
N THR A 134 -12.49 7.97 2.21
CA THR A 134 -11.42 6.97 2.24
C THR A 134 -10.09 7.56 1.79
N THR A 135 -10.08 8.46 0.79
CA THR A 135 -8.86 9.18 0.38
C THR A 135 -8.34 10.04 1.52
N ILE A 136 -9.20 10.84 2.16
CA ILE A 136 -8.83 11.67 3.31
C ILE A 136 -8.27 10.81 4.45
N GLN A 137 -8.95 9.72 4.78
CA GLN A 137 -8.52 8.79 5.83
C GLN A 137 -7.15 8.17 5.50
N ASN A 138 -6.93 7.74 4.25
CA ASN A 138 -5.64 7.20 3.83
C ASN A 138 -4.53 8.24 3.97
N TRP A 139 -4.77 9.48 3.51
CA TRP A 139 -3.81 10.57 3.65
C TRP A 139 -3.53 10.94 5.10
N GLU A 140 -4.54 10.95 5.98
CA GLU A 140 -4.35 11.16 7.42
C GLU A 140 -3.50 10.05 8.05
N ASN A 141 -3.57 8.84 7.53
CA ASN A 141 -2.78 7.69 7.98
C ASN A 141 -1.43 7.55 7.28
N GLY A 142 -1.02 8.52 6.47
CA GLY A 142 0.27 8.49 5.75
C GLY A 142 0.28 7.67 4.47
N ARG A 143 -0.85 7.05 4.09
CA ARG A 143 -0.97 6.13 2.95
C ARG A 143 -1.16 6.87 1.64
N ASN A 144 -0.65 6.28 0.56
CA ASN A 144 -0.77 6.80 -0.81
C ASN A 144 -0.18 8.21 -1.00
N LEU A 145 0.81 8.60 -0.18
CA LEU A 145 1.46 9.91 -0.24
C LEU A 145 2.74 9.91 -1.10
N GLY A 146 3.12 8.79 -1.72
CA GLY A 146 4.38 8.65 -2.45
C GLY A 146 4.57 9.69 -3.56
N ALA A 147 3.52 10.01 -4.33
CA ALA A 147 3.59 11.06 -5.35
C ALA A 147 3.81 12.45 -4.73
N VAL A 148 3.11 12.76 -3.62
CA VAL A 148 3.24 14.04 -2.91
C VAL A 148 4.66 14.23 -2.38
N LEU A 149 5.29 13.18 -1.81
CA LEU A 149 6.67 13.26 -1.34
C LEU A 149 7.67 13.56 -2.46
N ARG A 150 7.49 12.93 -3.62
CA ARG A 150 8.34 13.21 -4.79
C ARG A 150 8.23 14.66 -5.21
N VAL A 151 7.01 15.19 -5.28
CA VAL A 151 6.76 16.60 -5.58
C VAL A 151 7.39 17.52 -4.53
N LEU A 152 7.23 17.22 -3.24
CA LEU A 152 7.84 18.02 -2.17
C LEU A 152 9.38 18.03 -2.25
N LYS A 153 10.02 16.92 -2.61
CA LYS A 153 11.47 16.90 -2.85
C LYS A 153 11.83 17.80 -4.04
N VAL A 154 11.10 17.72 -5.15
CA VAL A 154 11.34 18.59 -6.30
C VAL A 154 11.20 20.07 -5.91
N CYS A 155 10.14 20.43 -5.18
CA CYS A 155 9.96 21.78 -4.64
C CYS A 155 11.15 22.24 -3.78
N GLN A 156 11.66 21.37 -2.91
CA GLN A 156 12.80 21.66 -2.06
C GLN A 156 14.09 21.90 -2.85
N GLU A 157 14.39 21.06 -3.86
CA GLU A 157 15.59 21.19 -4.70
C GLU A 157 15.53 22.45 -5.58
N LEU A 158 14.33 22.83 -6.03
CA LEU A 158 14.11 24.01 -6.86
C LEU A 158 13.88 25.29 -6.04
N ASN A 159 13.72 25.17 -4.72
CA ASN A 159 13.36 26.26 -3.83
C ASN A 159 12.08 27.01 -4.28
N VAL A 160 11.03 26.26 -4.61
CA VAL A 160 9.71 26.77 -5.04
C VAL A 160 8.58 26.17 -4.20
N ASP A 161 7.47 26.89 -4.04
CA ASP A 161 6.26 26.35 -3.41
C ASP A 161 5.51 25.42 -4.38
N ILE A 162 4.81 24.41 -3.85
CA ILE A 162 4.02 23.48 -4.67
C ILE A 162 2.92 24.18 -5.49
N ARG A 163 2.40 25.32 -5.00
CA ARG A 163 1.39 26.13 -5.69
C ARG A 163 1.97 26.93 -6.86
N ASP A 164 3.26 27.20 -6.82
CA ASP A 164 3.98 27.88 -7.91
C ASP A 164 4.51 26.86 -8.93
N LEU A 165 4.59 25.58 -8.54
CA LEU A 165 5.10 24.50 -9.39
C LEU A 165 4.08 24.00 -10.43
N PHE A 166 2.78 24.13 -10.15
CA PHE A 166 1.70 23.67 -11.03
C PHE A 166 0.63 24.74 -11.24
N GLU A 167 0.25 24.97 -12.49
CA GLU A 167 -0.89 25.79 -12.86
C GLU A 167 -2.10 24.90 -13.17
N VAL A 168 -3.28 25.29 -12.69
CA VAL A 168 -4.54 24.60 -13.02
C VAL A 168 -5.20 25.39 -14.13
N GLU A 169 -5.25 24.83 -15.34
CA GLU A 169 -6.13 25.33 -16.39
C GLU A 169 -7.55 24.82 -16.14
N ASP A 170 -8.50 25.74 -15.93
CA ASP A 170 -9.91 25.37 -15.91
C ASP A 170 -10.31 24.85 -17.28
N SER A 171 -10.87 23.65 -17.32
CA SER A 171 -11.49 23.12 -18.54
C SER A 171 -12.78 23.91 -18.78
N ALA A 172 -12.72 24.83 -19.75
CA ALA A 172 -13.86 25.65 -20.20
C ALA A 172 -15.00 24.81 -20.80
#